data_AF-A0A366GW36-F1
#
_entry.id   AF-A0A366GW36-F1
#
_cell.length_a   1.000
_cell.length_b   1.000
_cell.length_c   1.000
_cell.angle_alpha   90.00
_cell.angle_beta   90.00
_cell.angle_gamma   90.00
#
_symmetry.space_group_name_H-M   'P 1'
#
loop_
_entity.id
_entity.type
_entity.pdbx_description
1 polymer ?
#
loop_
_entity_poly.entity_id
_entity_poly.type
_entity_poly.pdbx_seq_one_letter_code
_entity_poly.pdbx_strand_id
1 'polypeptide(L)'
;MNSVKVKKLLYVFVHLVFPLSYLTISIIWGAFFTSKSTFENISDNLCVMAIYYVLISLLWFFYLDRLDKDVDKITKEINDNKM
;
A
#
# COMPACT_ATOMS: atom_id res chain seq x y z
N MET A 1 2.36 15.79 15.93
CA MET A 1 1.56 14.71 15.26
C MET A 1 1.77 13.44 16.07
N ASN A 2 0.74 12.63 16.38
CA ASN A 2 0.93 11.44 17.22
C ASN A 2 1.44 10.26 16.36
N SER A 3 2.53 9.59 16.77
CA SER A 3 3.14 8.45 16.08
C SER A 3 2.11 7.36 15.73
N VAL A 4 1.17 7.08 16.65
CA VAL A 4 0.08 6.11 16.43
C VAL A 4 -0.81 6.48 15.24
N LYS A 5 -1.08 7.79 15.04
CA LYS A 5 -1.86 8.27 13.88
C LYS A 5 -1.10 8.09 12.57
N VAL A 6 0.22 8.31 12.57
CA VAL A 6 1.08 8.13 11.39
C VAL A 6 1.14 6.65 11.01
N LYS A 7 1.36 5.76 11.98
CA LYS A 7 1.36 4.30 11.73
C LYS A 7 0.04 3.81 11.16
N LYS A 8 -1.10 4.28 11.71
CA LYS A 8 -2.43 3.93 11.21
C LYS A 8 -2.66 4.44 9.79
N LEU A 9 -2.23 5.66 9.49
CA LEU A 9 -2.32 6.23 8.13
C LEU A 9 -1.49 5.42 7.13
N LEU A 10 -0.25 5.08 7.49
CA LEU A 10 0.66 4.30 6.65
C LEU A 10 0.11 2.90 6.39
N TYR A 11 -0.49 2.27 7.40
CA TYR A 11 -1.17 0.99 7.25
C TYR A 11 -2.33 1.07 6.24
N VAL A 12 -3.19 2.08 6.35
CA VAL A 12 -4.31 2.30 5.40
C VAL A 12 -3.78 2.58 4.00
N PHE A 13 -2.71 3.36 3.86
CA PHE A 13 -2.13 3.64 2.55
C PHE A 13 -1.64 2.36 1.86
N VAL A 14 -0.87 1.54 2.57
CA VAL A 14 -0.26 0.33 2.03
C VAL A 14 -1.29 -0.77 1.76
N HIS A 15 -2.29 -0.95 2.64
CA HIS A 15 -3.23 -2.08 2.55
C HIS A 15 -4.53 -1.76 1.81
N LEU A 16 -4.89 -0.47 1.65
CA LEU A 16 -6.15 -0.05 1.03
C LEU A 16 -5.89 0.84 -0.19
N VAL A 17 -5.21 1.98 0.00
CA VAL A 17 -5.09 2.99 -1.07
C VAL A 17 -4.30 2.44 -2.24
N PHE A 18 -3.17 1.78 -1.99
CA PHE A 18 -2.28 1.26 -3.04
C PHE A 18 -2.90 0.10 -3.84
N PRO A 19 -3.51 -0.92 -3.21
CA PRO A 19 -4.18 -2.01 -3.94
C PRO A 19 -5.38 -1.52 -4.76
N LEU A 20 -6.19 -0.61 -4.19
CA LEU A 20 -7.36 -0.06 -4.88
C LEU A 20 -6.98 0.81 -6.08
N SER A 21 -5.94 1.65 -5.93
CA SER A 21 -5.47 2.48 -7.04
C SER A 21 -4.89 1.61 -8.15
N TYR A 22 -4.08 0.61 -7.81
CA TYR A 22 -3.56 -0.37 -8.77
C TYR A 22 -4.69 -1.10 -9.52
N LEU A 23 -5.66 -1.65 -8.79
CA LEU A 23 -6.77 -2.40 -9.38
C LEU A 23 -7.59 -1.51 -10.32
N THR A 24 -7.90 -0.28 -9.90
CA THR A 24 -8.65 0.67 -10.74
C THR A 24 -7.90 1.01 -12.02
N ILE A 25 -6.60 1.35 -11.92
CA ILE A 25 -5.77 1.69 -13.07
C ILE A 25 -5.60 0.49 -14.00
N SER A 26 -5.40 -0.72 -13.46
CA SER A 26 -5.21 -1.95 -14.25
C SER A 26 -6.48 -2.38 -14.98
N ILE A 27 -7.66 -2.18 -14.37
CA ILE A 27 -8.94 -2.46 -15.02
C ILE A 27 -9.19 -1.47 -16.14
N ILE A 28 -8.99 -0.17 -15.90
CA ILE A 28 -9.11 0.86 -16.95
C ILE A 28 -8.13 0.55 -18.08
N TRP A 29 -6.86 0.29 -17.76
CA TRP A 29 -5.86 -0.03 -18.76
C TRP A 29 -6.24 -1.25 -19.60
N GLY A 30 -6.66 -2.34 -18.95
CA GLY A 30 -7.05 -3.54 -19.68
C GLY A 30 -8.33 -3.36 -20.50
N ALA A 31 -9.32 -2.63 -20.00
CA ALA A 31 -10.56 -2.40 -20.74
C ALA A 31 -10.35 -1.57 -22.02
N PHE A 32 -9.40 -0.64 -22.02
CA PHE A 32 -9.15 0.24 -23.17
C PHE A 32 -8.01 -0.23 -24.09
N PHE A 33 -6.98 -0.89 -23.56
CA PHE A 33 -5.75 -1.20 -24.28
C PHE A 33 -5.48 -2.70 -24.48
N THR A 34 -6.35 -3.61 -24.01
CA THR A 34 -6.21 -5.04 -24.28
C THR A 34 -7.43 -5.64 -24.98
N SER A 35 -7.20 -6.71 -25.75
CA SER A 35 -8.25 -7.50 -26.40
C SER A 35 -8.78 -8.64 -25.51
N LYS A 36 -8.25 -8.79 -24.28
CA LYS A 36 -8.73 -9.78 -23.32
C LYS A 36 -10.15 -9.45 -22.86
N SER A 37 -10.90 -10.48 -22.48
CA SER A 37 -12.20 -10.28 -21.86
C SER A 37 -12.05 -9.51 -20.54
N THR A 38 -13.04 -8.69 -20.19
CA THR A 38 -13.03 -7.92 -18.94
C THR A 38 -12.88 -8.83 -17.71
N PHE A 39 -13.46 -10.04 -17.77
CA PHE A 39 -13.39 -11.01 -16.68
C PHE A 39 -11.98 -11.60 -16.50
N GLU A 40 -11.30 -11.98 -17.58
CA GLU A 40 -9.91 -12.45 -17.51
C GLU A 40 -8.98 -11.36 -17.00
N ASN A 41 -9.16 -10.12 -17.46
CA ASN A 41 -8.37 -9.00 -16.96
C ASN A 41 -8.58 -8.76 -15.46
N ILE A 42 -9.83 -8.84 -14.97
CA ILE A 42 -10.12 -8.72 -13.53
C ILE A 42 -9.48 -9.87 -12.75
N SER A 43 -9.62 -11.11 -13.23
CA SER A 43 -9.06 -12.30 -12.59
C SER A 43 -7.52 -12.23 -12.49
N ASP A 44 -6.85 -11.85 -13.58
CA ASP A 44 -5.39 -11.69 -13.61
C ASP A 44 -4.92 -10.63 -12.61
N ASN A 45 -5.56 -9.45 -12.59
CA ASN A 45 -5.19 -8.36 -11.69
C ASN A 45 -5.50 -8.69 -10.21
N LEU A 46 -6.56 -9.45 -9.93
CA LEU A 46 -6.84 -9.97 -8.58
C LEU A 46 -5.76 -10.95 -8.11
N CYS A 47 -5.24 -11.79 -9.01
CA CYS A 47 -4.14 -12.70 -8.70
C CYS A 47 -2.87 -11.92 -8.33
N VAL A 48 -2.54 -10.86 -9.09
CA VAL A 48 -1.43 -9.95 -8.75
C VAL A 48 -1.66 -9.28 -7.40
N MET A 49 -2.90 -8.86 -7.10
CA MET A 49 -3.24 -8.26 -5.82
C MET A 49 -3.08 -9.25 -4.65
N ALA A 50 -3.41 -10.53 -4.85
CA ALA A 50 -3.19 -11.57 -3.86
C ALA A 50 -1.69 -11.75 -3.56
N ILE A 51 -0.85 -11.80 -4.59
CA ILE A 51 0.62 -11.86 -4.43
C ILE A 51 1.12 -10.62 -3.69
N TYR A 52 0.63 -9.43 -4.05
CA TYR A 52 0.97 -8.18 -3.37
C TYR A 52 0.67 -8.26 -1.86
N TYR A 53 -0.51 -8.74 -1.46
CA TYR A 53 -0.85 -8.87 -0.05
C TYR A 53 0.04 -9.87 0.70
N VAL A 54 0.41 -10.99 0.07
CA VAL A 54 1.34 -11.97 0.67
C VAL A 54 2.70 -11.32 0.90
N LEU A 55 3.24 -10.64 -0.12
CA LEU A 55 4.55 -9.98 -0.02
C LEU A 55 4.55 -8.84 1.00
N ILE A 56 3.50 -8.02 1.01
CA ILE A 56 3.35 -6.94 2.00
C ILE A 56 3.21 -7.50 3.41
N SER A 57 2.47 -8.60 3.60
CA SER A 57 2.36 -9.23 4.92
C SER A 57 3.71 -9.72 5.42
N LEU A 58 4.51 -10.34 4.55
CA LEU A 58 5.88 -10.76 4.88
C LEU A 58 6.78 -9.57 5.19
N LEU A 59 6.78 -8.54 4.32
CA LEU A 59 7.53 -7.30 4.53
C LEU A 59 7.15 -6.66 5.85
N TRP A 60 5.85 -6.53 6.14
CA TRP A 60 5.36 -5.93 7.37
C TRP A 60 5.81 -6.74 8.59
N PHE A 61 5.75 -8.07 8.52
CA PHE A 61 6.23 -8.94 9.59
C PHE A 61 7.73 -8.76 9.87
N PHE A 62 8.57 -8.71 8.84
CA PHE A 62 10.02 -8.56 9.00
C PHE A 62 10.47 -7.13 9.30
N TYR A 63 9.76 -6.12 8.80
CA TYR A 63 10.16 -4.71 8.89
C TYR A 63 9.38 -3.91 9.94
N LEU A 64 8.41 -4.50 10.65
CA LEU A 64 7.61 -3.86 11.68
C LEU A 64 8.47 -3.08 12.70
N ASP A 65 9.49 -3.73 13.25
CA ASP A 65 10.40 -3.15 14.24
C ASP A 65 11.22 -1.97 13.70
N ARG A 66 11.50 -1.96 12.39
CA ARG A 66 12.25 -0.88 11.74
C ARG A 66 11.33 0.28 11.38
N LEU A 67 10.16 -0.01 10.83
CA LEU A 67 9.13 0.98 10.53
C LEU A 67 8.72 1.75 11.78
N ASP A 68 8.61 1.08 12.92
CA ASP A 68 8.30 1.74 14.19
C ASP A 68 9.36 2.78 14.59
N LYS A 69 10.64 2.43 14.48
CA LYS A 69 11.75 3.34 14.77
C LYS A 69 11.83 4.52 13.79
N ASP A 70 11.61 4.25 12.50
CA ASP A 70 11.65 5.28 11.46
C ASP A 70 10.48 6.26 11.60
N VAL A 71 9.27 5.77 11.91
CA VAL A 71 8.09 6.62 12.15
C VAL A 71 8.28 7.49 13.39
N ASP A 72 8.85 6.95 14.47
CA ASP A 72 9.14 7.73 15.68
C ASP A 72 10.20 8.81 15.42
N LYS A 73 11.22 8.51 14.62
CA LYS A 73 12.25 9.48 14.21
C LYS A 73 11.65 10.62 13.38
N ILE A 74 10.87 10.31 12.35
CA ILE A 74 10.20 11.31 11.49
C ILE A 74 9.23 12.16 12.33
N THR A 75 8.51 11.54 13.26
CA THR A 75 7.57 12.26 14.14
C THR A 75 8.32 13.27 15.02
N LYS A 76 9.48 12.90 15.57
CA LYS A 76 10.35 13.82 16.34
C LYS A 76 10.87 14.96 15.45
N GLU A 77 11.43 14.65 14.29
CA GLU A 77 11.95 15.66 13.36
C GLU A 77 10.87 16.68 12.96
N ILE A 78 9.65 16.24 12.64
CA ILE A 78 8.54 17.16 12.29
C ILE A 78 8.16 18.05 13.48
N ASN A 79 8.26 17.54 14.71
CA ASN A 79 7.89 18.29 15.91
C ASN A 79 8.98 19.30 16.30
N ASP A 80 10.26 18.93 16.15
CA ASP A 80 11.40 19.81 16.40
C ASP A 80 11.50 20.91 15.34
N ASN A 81 11.19 20.63 14.07
CA ASN A 81 11.17 21.63 12.99
C ASN A 81 9.94 22.56 13.05
N LYS A 82 8.97 22.24 13.91
CA LYS A 82 7.80 23.10 14.20
C LYS A 82 8.01 24.01 15.41
N MET A 83 9.09 23.80 16.17
CA MET A 83 9.55 24.65 17.27
C MET A 83 10.55 25.67 16.74
#